data_AF-A0A7R7EKJ1-F1
#
_entry.id   AF-A0A7R7EKJ1-F1
#
_cell.length_a   1.000
_cell.length_b   1.000
_cell.length_c   1.000
_cell.angle_alpha   90.00
_cell.angle_beta   90.00
_cell.angle_gamma   90.00
#
_symmetry.space_group_name_H-M   'P 1'
#
loop_
_entity.id
_entity.type
_entity.pdbx_description
1 polymer ?
#
loop_
_entity_poly.entity_id
_entity_poly.type
_entity_poly.pdbx_seq_one_letter_code
_entity_poly.pdbx_strand_id
1 'polypeptide(L)'
;MSKKNIWNNLKEGHDLEENLPRYANHLMTSYYHYSMIRLSMNYYTFYEILGASEEKEVLALSEKMNVVHDIINKLVLSKLDGEATEDSVQKLDELRGEVIKKMKVLTSYIDIFQNYEYVLNRMEHRFKKDLEPINDEAFAQEIMQFIFNTKDSVIINSKIQEVIGQLPVRMTKARYFEILKNSLSMYKGSEKESLDNYLYMLRTSSMLYQPEGMNEYFPELIKVSDELKNLSYKDLDEEGYKKYANKIDETAVYIGQIIDGYAFMQEVLNNLYTVILSAPYVMKENSDDLTCKGIIKFVYDQFMKDHYEDIEDKIIDKLESLEGHQEEIYEEYTNLEMILSEVKEKNSAVIESLMLSKIFHSLDVIKLLLSTSLFVELNEVKLNETVDEAYLEKVTTELVNELTDLFKNSSQSIMRAVVSNTISKMPVFFSTPDEVTEYVTSSLSQCKDMAEKYACRELIRDIMSE
;
A
#
# COMPACT_ATOMS: atom_id res chain seq x y z
N MET A 1 -37.45 10.60 -14.37
CA MET A 1 -37.11 11.64 -13.37
C MET A 1 -35.60 11.80 -13.39
N SER A 2 -35.02 13.01 -13.33
CA SER A 2 -33.55 13.16 -13.43
C SER A 2 -32.85 12.64 -12.16
N LYS A 3 -31.60 12.15 -12.27
CA LYS A 3 -30.81 11.67 -11.11
C LYS A 3 -30.72 12.71 -9.98
N LYS A 4 -30.65 14.00 -10.34
CA LYS A 4 -30.66 15.16 -9.43
C LYS A 4 -31.96 15.29 -8.61
N ASN A 5 -33.11 14.89 -9.17
CA ASN A 5 -34.38 14.91 -8.44
C ASN A 5 -34.49 13.76 -7.43
N ILE A 6 -33.96 12.57 -7.74
CA ILE A 6 -33.91 11.43 -6.81
C ILE A 6 -33.11 11.81 -5.55
N TRP A 7 -32.00 12.53 -5.76
CA TRP A 7 -31.15 13.04 -4.68
C TRP A 7 -31.83 14.04 -3.75
N ASN A 8 -32.49 15.05 -4.29
CA ASN A 8 -33.17 16.04 -3.46
C ASN A 8 -34.32 15.40 -2.69
N ASN A 9 -35.06 14.48 -3.32
CA ASN A 9 -36.15 13.75 -2.67
C ASN A 9 -35.64 12.85 -1.53
N LEU A 10 -34.51 12.17 -1.70
CA LEU A 10 -33.90 11.37 -0.62
C LEU A 10 -33.42 12.22 0.56
N LYS A 11 -32.88 13.42 0.29
CA LYS A 11 -32.49 14.36 1.36
C LYS A 11 -33.67 14.92 2.13
N GLU A 12 -34.80 15.13 1.46
CA GLU A 12 -36.02 15.69 2.04
C GLU A 12 -36.97 14.62 2.62
N GLY A 13 -36.64 13.33 2.46
CA GLY A 13 -37.45 12.21 2.98
C GLY A 13 -38.71 11.92 2.18
N HIS A 14 -38.75 12.33 0.91
CA HIS A 14 -39.90 12.20 0.03
C HIS A 14 -39.87 10.91 -0.79
N ASP A 15 -41.02 10.24 -0.88
CA ASP A 15 -41.25 9.03 -1.69
C ASP A 15 -40.16 7.96 -1.51
N LEU A 16 -39.75 7.72 -0.26
CA LEU A 16 -38.63 6.82 0.08
C LEU A 16 -38.80 5.40 -0.45
N GLU A 17 -40.04 4.90 -0.51
CA GLU A 17 -40.37 3.58 -1.08
C GLU A 17 -40.01 3.45 -2.56
N GLU A 18 -40.08 4.55 -3.32
CA GLU A 18 -39.72 4.58 -4.74
C GLU A 18 -38.25 4.98 -4.95
N ASN A 19 -37.76 5.94 -4.17
CA ASN A 19 -36.45 6.56 -4.39
C ASN A 19 -35.29 5.72 -3.85
N LEU A 20 -35.45 4.97 -2.74
CA LEU A 20 -34.38 4.14 -2.19
C LEU A 20 -33.99 2.98 -3.12
N PRO A 21 -34.93 2.15 -3.63
CA PRO A 21 -34.58 1.09 -4.59
C PRO A 21 -33.94 1.65 -5.87
N ARG A 22 -34.47 2.77 -6.38
CA ARG A 22 -33.93 3.40 -7.59
C ARG A 22 -32.51 3.90 -7.39
N TYR A 23 -32.24 4.57 -6.27
CA TYR A 23 -30.90 5.03 -5.94
C TYR A 23 -29.91 3.85 -5.86
N ALA A 24 -30.27 2.80 -5.13
CA ALA A 24 -29.43 1.63 -4.99
C ALA A 24 -29.16 0.94 -6.34
N ASN A 25 -30.19 0.78 -7.18
CA ASN A 25 -30.04 0.19 -8.52
C ASN A 25 -29.22 1.07 -9.47
N HIS A 26 -29.35 2.41 -9.39
CA HIS A 26 -28.51 3.32 -10.16
C HIS A 26 -27.04 3.17 -9.77
N LEU A 27 -26.73 3.21 -8.47
CA LEU A 27 -25.35 3.06 -8.01
C LEU A 27 -24.78 1.67 -8.35
N MET A 28 -25.55 0.59 -8.17
CA MET A 28 -25.15 -0.75 -8.60
C MET A 28 -24.87 -0.84 -10.10
N THR A 29 -25.71 -0.22 -10.92
CA THR A 29 -25.53 -0.21 -12.38
C THR A 29 -24.24 0.54 -12.77
N SER A 30 -23.97 1.69 -12.16
CA SER A 30 -22.74 2.45 -12.43
C SER A 30 -21.49 1.68 -11.95
N TYR A 31 -21.53 1.06 -10.77
CA TYR A 31 -20.44 0.19 -10.30
C TYR A 31 -20.18 -1.01 -11.21
N TYR A 32 -21.25 -1.64 -11.72
CA TYR A 32 -21.15 -2.75 -12.65
C TYR A 32 -20.44 -2.33 -13.93
N HIS A 33 -20.91 -1.27 -14.60
CA HIS A 33 -20.32 -0.82 -15.86
C HIS A 33 -18.86 -0.40 -15.69
N TYR A 34 -18.55 0.34 -14.63
CA TYR A 34 -17.18 0.73 -14.31
C TYR A 34 -16.28 -0.50 -14.13
N SER A 35 -16.76 -1.47 -13.35
CA SER A 35 -15.98 -2.67 -13.03
C SER A 35 -15.87 -3.63 -14.21
N MET A 36 -16.83 -3.65 -15.14
CA MET A 36 -16.73 -4.42 -16.38
C MET A 36 -15.59 -3.89 -17.27
N ILE A 37 -15.48 -2.57 -17.42
CA ILE A 37 -14.38 -1.93 -18.16
C ILE A 37 -13.05 -2.26 -17.49
N ARG A 38 -12.91 -1.96 -16.18
CA ARG A 38 -11.70 -2.22 -15.41
C ARG A 38 -11.31 -3.71 -15.40
N LEU A 39 -12.27 -4.62 -15.21
CA LEU A 39 -12.02 -6.07 -15.27
C LEU A 39 -11.48 -6.48 -16.64
N SER A 40 -12.05 -5.95 -17.73
CA SER A 40 -11.60 -6.31 -19.07
C SER A 40 -10.16 -5.87 -19.35
N MET A 41 -9.77 -4.67 -18.88
CA MET A 41 -8.42 -4.13 -19.01
C MET A 41 -7.43 -4.88 -18.10
N ASN A 42 -7.78 -5.03 -16.83
CA ASN A 42 -6.88 -5.62 -15.83
C ASN A 42 -6.67 -7.11 -16.06
N TYR A 43 -7.69 -7.82 -16.55
CA TYR A 43 -7.56 -9.22 -16.93
C TYR A 43 -6.68 -9.39 -18.17
N TYR A 44 -6.78 -8.46 -19.14
CA TYR A 44 -5.88 -8.38 -20.29
C TYR A 44 -4.43 -8.12 -19.85
N THR A 45 -4.18 -7.09 -19.03
CA THR A 45 -2.83 -6.74 -18.58
C THR A 45 -2.22 -7.84 -17.74
N PHE A 46 -3.02 -8.51 -16.90
CA PHE A 46 -2.56 -9.64 -16.12
C PHE A 46 -2.11 -10.83 -17.00
N TYR A 47 -2.81 -11.09 -18.11
CA TYR A 47 -2.38 -12.09 -19.09
C TYR A 47 -1.02 -11.72 -19.72
N GLU A 48 -0.81 -10.46 -20.10
CA GLU A 48 0.47 -9.99 -20.66
C GLU A 48 1.62 -10.14 -19.66
N ILE A 49 1.39 -9.77 -18.39
CA ILE A 49 2.40 -9.90 -17.33
C ILE A 49 2.80 -11.36 -17.14
N LEU A 50 1.83 -12.28 -17.11
CA LEU A 50 2.13 -13.70 -17.00
C LEU A 50 2.89 -14.24 -18.22
N GLY A 51 2.55 -13.77 -19.42
CA GLY A 51 3.23 -14.18 -20.66
C GLY A 51 4.66 -13.67 -20.79
N ALA A 52 4.97 -12.51 -20.18
CA ALA A 52 6.29 -11.88 -20.23
C ALA A 52 7.20 -12.26 -19.05
N SER A 53 6.66 -12.86 -17.98
CA SER A 53 7.41 -13.15 -16.76
C SER A 53 8.09 -14.51 -16.80
N GLU A 54 9.35 -14.56 -16.38
CA GLU A 54 10.08 -15.81 -16.10
C GLU A 54 10.09 -16.15 -14.60
N GLU A 55 9.51 -15.28 -13.75
CA GLU A 55 9.57 -15.40 -12.30
C GLU A 55 8.60 -16.46 -11.79
N LYS A 56 9.13 -17.48 -11.10
CA LYS A 56 8.34 -18.62 -10.62
C LYS A 56 7.15 -18.22 -9.74
N GLU A 57 7.33 -17.21 -8.88
CA GLU A 57 6.26 -16.72 -8.00
C GLU A 57 5.14 -16.03 -8.79
N VAL A 58 5.48 -15.34 -9.88
CA VAL A 58 4.50 -14.71 -10.79
C VAL A 58 3.76 -15.79 -11.58
N LEU A 59 4.50 -16.76 -12.13
CA LEU A 59 3.91 -17.89 -12.86
C LEU A 59 2.99 -18.75 -11.98
N ALA A 60 3.30 -18.91 -10.69
CA ALA A 60 2.43 -19.60 -9.75
C ALA A 60 1.05 -18.92 -9.55
N LEU A 61 0.91 -17.64 -9.89
CA LEU A 61 -0.39 -16.97 -9.89
C LEU A 61 -1.34 -17.55 -10.95
N SER A 62 -0.82 -18.10 -12.04
CA SER A 62 -1.63 -18.78 -13.07
C SER A 62 -2.46 -19.91 -12.47
N GLU A 63 -1.89 -20.72 -11.56
CA GLU A 63 -2.64 -21.80 -10.90
C GLU A 63 -3.80 -21.28 -10.04
N LYS A 64 -3.59 -20.14 -9.39
CA LYS A 64 -4.62 -19.47 -8.57
C LYS A 64 -5.74 -18.87 -9.42
N MET A 65 -5.43 -18.48 -10.66
CA MET A 65 -6.41 -17.96 -11.59
C MET A 65 -7.45 -18.98 -12.03
N ASN A 66 -7.24 -20.28 -11.82
CA ASN A 66 -8.27 -21.28 -12.10
C ASN A 66 -9.60 -20.96 -11.42
N VAL A 67 -9.57 -20.46 -10.17
CA VAL A 67 -10.78 -20.01 -9.46
C VAL A 67 -11.43 -18.82 -10.18
N VAL A 68 -10.62 -17.85 -10.63
CA VAL A 68 -11.08 -16.67 -11.36
C VAL A 68 -11.68 -17.05 -12.71
N HIS A 69 -11.02 -17.93 -13.47
CA HIS A 69 -11.49 -18.45 -14.76
C HIS A 69 -12.83 -19.17 -14.61
N ASP A 70 -12.97 -20.03 -13.60
CA ASP A 70 -14.21 -20.74 -13.29
C ASP A 70 -15.37 -19.76 -13.07
N ILE A 71 -15.11 -18.71 -12.29
CA ILE A 71 -16.11 -17.70 -11.95
C ILE A 71 -16.46 -16.84 -13.17
N ILE A 72 -15.47 -16.40 -13.94
CA ILE A 72 -15.68 -15.66 -15.21
C ILE A 72 -16.56 -16.48 -16.16
N ASN A 73 -16.25 -17.75 -16.34
CA ASN A 73 -17.01 -18.62 -17.24
C ASN A 73 -18.46 -18.79 -16.77
N LYS A 74 -18.68 -18.99 -15.46
CA LYS A 74 -20.01 -19.23 -14.88
C LYS A 74 -20.87 -17.99 -14.77
N LEU A 75 -20.31 -16.85 -14.36
CA LEU A 75 -21.09 -15.68 -13.93
C LEU A 75 -20.98 -14.47 -14.88
N VAL A 76 -19.91 -14.38 -15.68
CA VAL A 76 -19.70 -13.26 -16.61
C VAL A 76 -20.04 -13.65 -18.05
N LEU A 77 -19.59 -14.84 -18.48
CA LEU A 77 -19.74 -15.32 -19.86
C LEU A 77 -21.00 -16.18 -20.06
N SER A 78 -21.52 -16.79 -18.99
CA SER A 78 -22.74 -17.61 -19.00
C SER A 78 -23.92 -16.86 -18.39
N LYS A 79 -25.11 -17.48 -18.38
CA LYS A 79 -26.29 -16.91 -17.70
C LYS A 79 -26.11 -16.99 -16.18
N LEU A 80 -26.41 -15.88 -15.50
CA LEU A 80 -26.38 -15.77 -14.03
C LEU A 80 -27.20 -16.89 -13.37
N ASP A 81 -26.56 -17.56 -12.40
CA ASP A 81 -27.14 -18.54 -11.51
C ASP A 81 -26.96 -18.06 -10.06
N GLY A 82 -28.07 -17.86 -9.35
CA GLY A 82 -28.08 -17.24 -8.02
C GLY A 82 -27.38 -18.07 -6.93
N GLU A 83 -27.42 -19.41 -7.02
CA GLU A 83 -26.69 -20.27 -6.07
C GLU A 83 -25.19 -20.26 -6.36
N ALA A 84 -24.79 -20.14 -7.63
CA ALA A 84 -23.39 -20.02 -8.02
C ALA A 84 -22.75 -18.69 -7.56
N THR A 85 -23.56 -17.64 -7.36
CA THR A 85 -23.10 -16.31 -6.91
C THR A 85 -22.54 -16.33 -5.50
N GLU A 86 -23.23 -16.93 -4.51
CA GLU A 86 -22.78 -16.92 -3.11
C GLU A 86 -21.48 -17.72 -2.91
N ASP A 87 -21.37 -18.91 -3.50
CA ASP A 87 -20.14 -19.72 -3.50
C ASP A 87 -18.96 -19.01 -4.19
N SER A 88 -19.23 -18.32 -5.31
CA SER A 88 -18.20 -17.54 -6.02
C SER A 88 -17.71 -16.36 -5.21
N VAL A 89 -18.61 -15.66 -4.50
CA VAL A 89 -18.25 -14.56 -3.60
C VAL A 89 -17.33 -15.03 -2.49
N GLN A 90 -17.65 -16.16 -1.84
CA GLN A 90 -16.78 -16.71 -0.79
C GLN A 90 -15.38 -17.07 -1.33
N LYS A 91 -15.31 -17.74 -2.49
CA LYS A 91 -14.03 -18.10 -3.11
C LYS A 91 -13.18 -16.89 -3.49
N LEU A 92 -13.81 -15.81 -3.95
CA LEU A 92 -13.11 -14.56 -4.25
C LEU A 92 -12.58 -13.91 -2.98
N ASP A 93 -13.37 -13.86 -1.91
CA ASP A 93 -12.93 -13.28 -0.63
C ASP A 93 -11.75 -14.06 -0.03
N GLU A 94 -11.80 -15.40 -0.06
CA GLU A 94 -10.70 -16.27 0.38
C GLU A 94 -9.42 -16.03 -0.43
N LEU A 95 -9.53 -16.02 -1.77
CA LEU A 95 -8.38 -15.82 -2.65
C LEU A 95 -7.77 -14.41 -2.50
N ARG A 96 -8.62 -13.40 -2.37
CA ARG A 96 -8.24 -12.02 -2.07
C ARG A 96 -7.52 -11.91 -0.74
N GLY A 97 -8.04 -12.56 0.30
CA GLY A 97 -7.38 -12.62 1.61
C GLY A 97 -5.98 -13.22 1.52
N GLU A 98 -5.79 -14.26 0.72
CA GLU A 98 -4.47 -14.86 0.48
C GLU A 98 -3.50 -13.89 -0.21
N VAL A 99 -3.96 -13.20 -1.26
CA VAL A 99 -3.16 -12.18 -1.98
C VAL A 99 -2.75 -11.05 -1.04
N ILE A 100 -3.67 -10.54 -0.22
CA ILE A 100 -3.39 -9.50 0.78
C ILE A 100 -2.33 -9.97 1.80
N LYS A 101 -2.44 -11.21 2.31
CA LYS A 101 -1.45 -11.78 3.24
C LYS A 101 -0.05 -11.81 2.62
N LYS A 102 0.07 -12.26 1.37
CA LYS A 102 1.35 -12.30 0.66
C LYS A 102 1.90 -10.90 0.36
N MET A 103 1.03 -9.95 0.00
CA MET A 103 1.44 -8.55 -0.18
C MET A 103 2.01 -7.95 1.11
N LYS A 104 1.37 -8.18 2.26
CA LYS A 104 1.90 -7.75 3.57
C LYS A 104 3.30 -8.30 3.85
N VAL A 105 3.57 -9.56 3.47
CA VAL A 105 4.90 -10.17 3.59
C VAL A 105 5.92 -9.48 2.68
N LEU A 106 5.58 -9.25 1.40
CA LEU A 106 6.47 -8.56 0.45
C LEU A 106 6.81 -7.14 0.91
N THR A 107 5.81 -6.36 1.33
CA THR A 107 6.02 -5.01 1.88
C THR A 107 6.92 -5.03 3.11
N SER A 108 6.74 -6.02 4.00
CA SER A 108 7.60 -6.16 5.18
C SER A 108 9.06 -6.45 4.82
N TYR A 109 9.31 -7.24 3.76
CA TYR A 109 10.66 -7.46 3.26
C TYR A 109 11.28 -6.21 2.65
N ILE A 110 10.50 -5.37 1.95
CA ILE A 110 10.98 -4.06 1.47
C ILE A 110 11.49 -3.23 2.64
N ASP A 111 10.70 -3.10 3.71
CA ASP A 111 11.07 -2.29 4.88
C ASP A 111 12.32 -2.84 5.60
N ILE A 112 12.47 -4.18 5.62
CA ILE A 112 13.66 -4.85 6.14
C ILE A 112 14.88 -4.56 5.27
N PHE A 113 14.77 -4.68 3.95
CA PHE A 113 15.91 -4.46 3.05
C PHE A 113 16.33 -3.00 3.00
N GLN A 114 15.40 -2.04 3.12
CA GLN A 114 15.74 -0.61 3.29
C GLN A 114 16.63 -0.37 4.52
N ASN A 115 16.39 -1.08 5.63
CA ASN A 115 17.24 -0.97 6.82
C ASN A 115 18.65 -1.53 6.55
N TYR A 116 18.77 -2.64 5.81
CA TYR A 116 20.08 -3.19 5.46
C TYR A 116 20.81 -2.36 4.40
N GLU A 117 20.09 -1.81 3.44
CA GLU A 117 20.59 -0.87 2.43
C GLU A 117 21.18 0.37 3.12
N TYR A 118 20.47 0.94 4.11
CA TYR A 118 21.01 2.01 4.94
C TYR A 118 22.37 1.63 5.53
N VAL A 119 22.50 0.41 6.07
CA VAL A 119 23.77 -0.04 6.64
C VAL A 119 24.86 -0.10 5.58
N LEU A 120 24.59 -0.68 4.41
CA LEU A 120 25.57 -0.81 3.33
C LEU A 120 25.98 0.55 2.75
N ASN A 121 25.04 1.47 2.55
CA ASN A 121 25.30 2.81 2.04
C ASN A 121 26.30 3.56 2.92
N ARG A 122 26.22 3.42 4.26
CA ARG A 122 27.20 4.04 5.18
C ARG A 122 28.61 3.44 5.10
N MET A 123 28.81 2.34 4.40
CA MET A 123 30.11 1.68 4.25
C MET A 123 30.73 1.84 2.87
N GLU A 124 29.97 2.23 1.85
CA GLU A 124 30.42 2.31 0.45
C GLU A 124 31.78 3.01 0.31
N HIS A 125 31.93 4.15 0.96
CA HIS A 125 33.11 4.99 0.86
C HIS A 125 34.34 4.45 1.60
N ARG A 126 34.22 3.38 2.41
CA ARG A 126 35.38 2.75 3.07
C ARG A 126 36.36 2.17 2.05
N PHE A 127 35.87 1.85 0.86
CA PHE A 127 36.63 1.22 -0.20
C PHE A 127 37.04 2.22 -1.30
N LYS A 128 36.59 3.48 -1.24
CA LYS A 128 37.03 4.54 -2.14
C LYS A 128 38.36 5.12 -1.64
N LYS A 129 39.29 5.37 -2.58
CA LYS A 129 40.55 6.08 -2.30
C LYS A 129 40.32 7.59 -2.36
N ASP A 130 41.10 8.33 -1.58
CA ASP A 130 41.18 9.80 -1.66
C ASP A 130 39.87 10.56 -1.38
N LEU A 131 39.23 10.26 -0.25
CA LEU A 131 38.11 11.07 0.24
C LEU A 131 38.60 12.45 0.70
N GLU A 132 38.14 13.52 0.04
CA GLU A 132 38.44 14.89 0.46
C GLU A 132 37.83 15.19 1.84
N PRO A 133 38.40 16.08 2.67
CA PRO A 133 37.74 16.47 3.91
C PRO A 133 36.43 17.21 3.62
N ILE A 134 35.34 16.79 4.28
CA ILE A 134 34.04 17.49 4.23
C ILE A 134 34.08 18.67 5.20
N ASN A 135 33.63 19.84 4.72
CA ASN A 135 33.38 20.99 5.58
C ASN A 135 31.97 20.85 6.17
N ASP A 136 31.89 20.36 7.40
CA ASP A 136 30.62 20.09 8.09
C ASP A 136 29.79 21.36 8.27
N GLU A 137 30.41 22.50 8.56
CA GLU A 137 29.69 23.78 8.74
C GLU A 137 29.06 24.28 7.44
N ALA A 138 29.81 24.23 6.34
CA ALA A 138 29.31 24.62 5.03
C ALA A 138 28.17 23.70 4.58
N PHE A 139 28.31 22.40 4.83
CA PHE A 139 27.27 21.44 4.48
C PHE A 139 26.01 21.58 5.35
N ALA A 140 26.17 21.82 6.66
CA ALA A 140 25.03 22.13 7.53
C ALA A 140 24.29 23.39 7.05
N GLN A 141 25.01 24.44 6.61
CA GLN A 141 24.37 25.63 6.03
C GLN A 141 23.60 25.33 4.74
N GLU A 142 24.16 24.46 3.87
CA GLU A 142 23.50 23.97 2.65
C GLU A 142 22.15 23.32 2.99
N ILE A 143 22.14 22.40 3.96
CA ILE A 143 20.94 21.71 4.47
C ILE A 143 19.92 22.70 5.01
N MET A 144 20.35 23.65 5.84
CA MET A 144 19.44 24.64 6.44
C MET A 144 18.81 25.53 5.38
N GLN A 145 19.57 25.92 4.35
CA GLN A 145 19.02 26.66 3.21
C GLN A 145 17.98 25.84 2.46
N PHE A 146 18.22 24.54 2.24
CA PHE A 146 17.27 23.65 1.58
C PHE A 146 15.97 23.48 2.38
N ILE A 147 16.07 23.20 3.69
CA ILE A 147 14.90 22.98 4.56
C ILE A 147 14.01 24.23 4.60
N PHE A 148 14.63 25.40 4.79
CA PHE A 148 13.91 26.66 5.02
C PHE A 148 13.81 27.55 3.77
N ASN A 149 13.99 27.00 2.57
CA ASN A 149 13.78 27.74 1.31
C ASN A 149 12.30 28.04 1.01
N THR A 150 11.39 27.45 1.77
CA THR A 150 9.94 27.63 1.67
C THR A 150 9.37 28.12 3.01
N LYS A 151 8.14 28.66 2.98
CA LYS A 151 7.38 29.06 4.17
C LYS A 151 6.28 28.06 4.53
N ASP A 152 6.09 27.02 3.72
CA ASP A 152 5.10 25.98 3.97
C ASP A 152 5.60 25.03 5.07
N SER A 153 4.91 25.01 6.21
CA SER A 153 5.28 24.19 7.37
C SER A 153 5.20 22.69 7.10
N VAL A 154 4.30 22.24 6.22
CA VAL A 154 4.18 20.82 5.86
C VAL A 154 5.40 20.39 5.06
N ILE A 155 5.79 21.20 4.07
CA ILE A 155 6.99 20.95 3.26
C ILE A 155 8.26 21.03 4.13
N ILE A 156 8.36 22.02 5.01
CA ILE A 156 9.49 22.13 5.97
C ILE A 156 9.60 20.86 6.81
N ASN A 157 8.48 20.36 7.35
CA ASN A 157 8.49 19.16 8.19
C ASN A 157 8.91 17.90 7.40
N SER A 158 8.44 17.73 6.16
CA SER A 158 8.87 16.63 5.29
C SER A 158 10.38 16.67 5.05
N LYS A 159 10.91 17.84 4.68
CA LYS A 159 12.35 18.04 4.46
C LYS A 159 13.17 17.75 5.71
N ILE A 160 12.70 18.17 6.89
CA ILE A 160 13.34 17.84 8.16
C ILE A 160 13.39 16.33 8.37
N GLN A 161 12.27 15.63 8.18
CA GLN A 161 12.18 14.18 8.36
C GLN A 161 13.10 13.42 7.40
N GLU A 162 13.12 13.79 6.12
CA GLU A 162 14.00 13.22 5.09
C GLU A 162 15.48 13.42 5.45
N VAL A 163 15.88 14.65 5.80
CA VAL A 163 17.27 14.97 6.17
C VAL A 163 17.70 14.22 7.43
N ILE A 164 16.89 14.23 8.50
CA ILE A 164 17.21 13.50 9.74
C ILE A 164 17.39 12.02 9.45
N GLY A 165 16.54 11.44 8.59
CA GLY A 165 16.62 10.04 8.17
C GLY A 165 17.96 9.67 7.53
N GLN A 166 18.68 10.64 6.98
CA GLN A 166 19.99 10.43 6.35
C GLN A 166 21.19 10.87 7.19
N LEU A 167 20.99 11.64 8.26
CA LEU A 167 22.10 12.10 9.11
C LEU A 167 22.75 10.94 9.90
N PRO A 168 24.05 11.06 10.24
CA PRO A 168 24.70 10.08 11.11
C PRO A 168 23.98 10.00 12.47
N VAL A 169 23.49 8.81 12.83
CA VAL A 169 22.82 8.61 14.12
C VAL A 169 23.85 8.63 15.25
N ARG A 170 23.81 9.68 16.09
CA ARG A 170 24.70 9.88 17.25
C ARG A 170 23.98 10.09 18.59
N MET A 171 22.67 9.89 18.63
CA MET A 171 21.88 10.02 19.86
C MET A 171 22.02 8.80 20.79
N THR A 172 21.76 9.03 22.08
CA THR A 172 21.68 7.96 23.08
C THR A 172 20.36 7.20 22.97
N LYS A 173 20.34 5.93 23.39
CA LYS A 173 19.09 5.14 23.48
C LYS A 173 18.03 5.84 24.34
N ALA A 174 18.46 6.48 25.44
CA ALA A 174 17.56 7.22 26.33
C ALA A 174 16.87 8.38 25.60
N ARG A 175 17.63 9.16 24.82
CA ARG A 175 17.08 10.26 24.01
C ARG A 175 16.14 9.75 22.92
N TYR A 176 16.48 8.66 22.25
CA TYR A 176 15.61 8.04 21.25
C TYR A 176 14.26 7.61 21.86
N PHE A 177 14.28 6.89 22.98
CA PHE A 177 13.04 6.45 23.63
C PHE A 177 12.23 7.61 24.23
N GLU A 178 12.87 8.71 24.62
CA GLU A 178 12.16 9.94 25.00
C GLU A 178 11.38 10.51 23.82
N ILE A 179 12.03 10.65 22.65
CA ILE A 179 11.38 11.15 21.42
C ILE A 179 10.22 10.24 21.01
N LEU A 180 10.42 8.92 21.01
CA LEU A 180 9.38 7.93 20.70
C LEU A 180 8.17 8.02 21.65
N LYS A 181 8.41 8.13 22.96
CA LYS A 181 7.31 8.26 23.93
C LYS A 181 6.55 9.56 23.74
N ASN A 182 7.27 10.65 23.47
CA ASN A 182 6.66 11.95 23.21
C ASN A 182 5.80 11.89 21.92
N SER A 183 6.27 11.24 20.86
CA SER A 183 5.49 11.12 19.63
C SER A 183 4.20 10.30 19.82
N LEU A 184 4.27 9.18 20.55
CA LEU A 184 3.08 8.39 20.89
C LEU A 184 2.10 9.19 21.77
N SER A 185 2.60 10.01 22.70
CA SER A 185 1.75 10.80 23.58
C SER A 185 0.84 11.79 22.86
N MET A 186 1.20 12.19 21.63
CA MET A 186 0.40 13.08 20.79
C MET A 186 -0.95 12.47 20.37
N TYR A 187 -1.08 11.13 20.45
CA TYR A 187 -2.30 10.40 20.11
C TYR A 187 -3.28 10.26 21.29
N LYS A 188 -2.98 10.83 22.47
CA LYS A 188 -3.90 10.78 23.61
C LYS A 188 -5.23 11.46 23.23
N GLY A 189 -6.34 10.73 23.32
CA GLY A 189 -7.67 11.22 22.94
C GLY A 189 -7.96 11.25 21.45
N SER A 190 -7.04 10.80 20.58
CA SER A 190 -7.33 10.58 19.16
C SER A 190 -8.15 9.32 18.94
N GLU A 191 -8.57 9.06 17.71
CA GLU A 191 -9.09 7.76 17.30
C GLU A 191 -8.02 6.68 17.46
N LYS A 192 -8.44 5.51 17.93
CA LYS A 192 -7.55 4.36 18.13
C LYS A 192 -6.92 3.88 16.82
N GLU A 193 -7.67 3.89 15.72
CA GLU A 193 -7.18 3.57 14.38
C GLU A 193 -5.98 4.45 13.98
N SER A 194 -5.99 5.74 14.34
CA SER A 194 -4.88 6.66 14.05
C SER A 194 -3.60 6.24 14.78
N LEU A 195 -3.70 5.80 16.04
CA LEU A 195 -2.55 5.29 16.80
C LEU A 195 -2.09 3.93 16.29
N ASP A 196 -3.03 3.03 15.95
CA ASP A 196 -2.70 1.70 15.45
C ASP A 196 -1.96 1.77 14.10
N ASN A 197 -2.37 2.67 13.21
CA ASN A 197 -1.67 2.96 11.94
C ASN A 197 -0.26 3.55 12.19
N TYR A 198 -0.13 4.43 13.18
CA TYR A 198 1.17 4.99 13.55
C TYR A 198 2.12 3.92 14.13
N LEU A 199 1.59 3.04 15.00
CA LEU A 199 2.33 1.90 15.54
C LEU A 199 2.73 0.91 14.45
N TYR A 200 1.84 0.64 13.50
CA TYR A 200 2.13 -0.18 12.34
C TYR A 200 3.34 0.39 11.59
N MET A 201 3.29 1.66 11.17
CA MET A 201 4.40 2.34 10.49
C MET A 201 5.73 2.22 11.25
N LEU A 202 5.72 2.47 12.56
CA LEU A 202 6.93 2.34 13.39
C LEU A 202 7.45 0.90 13.45
N ARG A 203 6.56 -0.10 13.53
CA ARG A 203 6.95 -1.52 13.57
C ARG A 203 7.50 -2.01 12.24
N THR A 204 6.94 -1.60 11.09
CA THR A 204 7.52 -1.95 9.78
C THR A 204 8.91 -1.31 9.62
N SER A 205 9.02 -0.01 9.90
CA SER A 205 10.27 0.75 9.72
C SER A 205 11.39 0.27 10.66
N SER A 206 11.04 -0.38 11.76
CA SER A 206 11.99 -1.00 12.71
C SER A 206 12.24 -2.49 12.51
N MET A 207 11.66 -3.11 11.48
CA MET A 207 11.73 -4.56 11.23
C MET A 207 11.05 -5.43 12.31
N LEU A 208 10.21 -4.83 13.17
CA LEU A 208 9.48 -5.52 14.23
C LEU A 208 8.18 -6.16 13.74
N TYR A 209 7.60 -5.63 12.66
CA TYR A 209 6.37 -6.19 12.09
C TYR A 209 6.63 -7.56 11.47
N GLN A 210 5.85 -8.56 11.87
CA GLN A 210 5.97 -9.95 11.44
C GLN A 210 4.60 -10.45 10.96
N PRO A 211 4.26 -10.26 9.67
CA PRO A 211 2.98 -10.73 9.13
C PRO A 211 2.91 -12.27 9.10
N GLU A 212 1.69 -12.79 9.05
CA GLU A 212 1.44 -14.23 8.86
C GLU A 212 2.11 -14.73 7.58
N GLY A 213 2.85 -15.84 7.66
CA GLY A 213 3.57 -16.42 6.52
C GLY A 213 4.92 -15.78 6.19
N MET A 214 5.42 -14.83 7.01
CA MET A 214 6.72 -14.17 6.81
C MET A 214 7.89 -15.17 6.64
N ASN A 215 7.86 -16.27 7.39
CA ASN A 215 8.89 -17.31 7.37
C ASN A 215 8.54 -18.50 6.43
N GLU A 216 7.54 -18.35 5.56
CA GLU A 216 7.02 -19.44 4.73
C GLU A 216 6.91 -19.07 3.24
N TYR A 217 6.36 -17.90 2.91
CA TYR A 217 5.89 -17.62 1.54
C TYR A 217 6.98 -17.31 0.51
N PHE A 218 8.10 -16.72 0.90
CA PHE A 218 9.16 -16.30 -0.03
C PHE A 218 10.54 -16.75 0.45
N PRO A 219 10.92 -18.03 0.23
CA PRO A 219 12.17 -18.60 0.74
C PRO A 219 13.44 -17.84 0.35
N GLU A 220 13.49 -17.27 -0.86
CA GLU A 220 14.66 -16.49 -1.29
C GLU A 220 14.81 -15.19 -0.46
N LEU A 221 13.70 -14.52 -0.12
CA LEU A 221 13.73 -13.33 0.73
C LEU A 221 14.13 -13.65 2.17
N ILE A 222 13.63 -14.77 2.72
CA ILE A 222 14.03 -15.29 4.04
C ILE A 222 15.55 -15.48 4.07
N LYS A 223 16.09 -16.16 3.05
CA LYS A 223 17.52 -16.44 2.94
C LYS A 223 18.36 -15.15 2.85
N VAL A 224 17.95 -14.18 2.03
CA VAL A 224 18.66 -12.89 1.92
C VAL A 224 18.63 -12.14 3.26
N SER A 225 17.47 -12.08 3.91
CA SER A 225 17.30 -11.43 5.22
C SER A 225 18.18 -12.07 6.30
N ASP A 226 18.23 -13.40 6.36
CA ASP A 226 19.06 -14.14 7.31
C ASP A 226 20.55 -13.95 7.06
N GLU A 227 20.99 -13.90 5.80
CA GLU A 227 22.38 -13.60 5.46
C GLU A 227 22.79 -12.19 5.91
N LEU A 228 21.95 -11.18 5.63
CA LEU A 228 22.21 -9.78 6.01
C LEU A 228 22.21 -9.61 7.54
N LYS A 229 21.24 -10.22 8.24
CA LYS A 229 21.13 -10.18 9.70
C LYS A 229 22.39 -10.66 10.40
N ASN A 230 23.01 -11.72 9.88
CA ASN A 230 24.17 -12.37 10.48
C ASN A 230 25.52 -11.85 9.97
N LEU A 231 25.53 -10.82 9.11
CA LEU A 231 26.74 -10.29 8.50
C LEU A 231 27.57 -9.47 9.51
N SER A 232 28.90 -9.66 9.53
CA SER A 232 29.81 -8.75 10.23
C SER A 232 30.10 -7.52 9.37
N TYR A 233 29.24 -6.51 9.44
CA TYR A 233 29.40 -5.23 8.73
C TYR A 233 30.70 -4.49 9.08
N LYS A 234 31.26 -4.74 10.27
CA LYS A 234 32.51 -4.09 10.70
C LYS A 234 33.71 -4.62 9.93
N ASP A 235 33.71 -5.92 9.63
CA ASP A 235 34.85 -6.64 9.06
C ASP A 235 34.64 -6.95 7.57
N LEU A 236 33.64 -6.33 6.94
CA LEU A 236 33.32 -6.52 5.53
C LEU A 236 34.39 -5.89 4.64
N ASP A 237 34.93 -6.65 3.70
CA ASP A 237 35.86 -6.17 2.68
C ASP A 237 35.12 -5.63 1.44
N GLU A 238 35.87 -5.11 0.48
CA GLU A 238 35.30 -4.48 -0.72
C GLU A 238 34.50 -5.47 -1.58
N GLU A 239 35.00 -6.71 -1.70
CA GLU A 239 34.32 -7.77 -2.45
C GLU A 239 33.02 -8.19 -1.77
N GLY A 240 33.05 -8.38 -0.45
CA GLY A 240 31.86 -8.67 0.35
C GLY A 240 30.84 -7.54 0.28
N TYR A 241 31.28 -6.29 0.38
CA TYR A 241 30.39 -5.12 0.21
C TYR A 241 29.69 -5.14 -1.15
N LYS A 242 30.44 -5.24 -2.25
CA LYS A 242 29.87 -5.27 -3.61
C LYS A 242 28.90 -6.44 -3.78
N LYS A 243 29.22 -7.61 -3.24
CA LYS A 243 28.34 -8.77 -3.27
C LYS A 243 26.99 -8.48 -2.61
N TYR A 244 26.98 -7.92 -1.40
CA TYR A 244 25.73 -7.69 -0.68
C TYR A 244 24.96 -6.46 -1.19
N ALA A 245 25.64 -5.44 -1.69
CA ALA A 245 25.01 -4.30 -2.36
C ALA A 245 24.25 -4.78 -3.61
N ASN A 246 24.93 -5.48 -4.51
CA ASN A 246 24.29 -6.07 -5.70
C ASN A 246 23.16 -7.03 -5.32
N LYS A 247 23.31 -7.80 -4.24
CA LYS A 247 22.25 -8.71 -3.78
C LYS A 247 21.01 -7.96 -3.30
N ILE A 248 21.15 -6.79 -2.67
CA ILE A 248 19.99 -5.94 -2.32
C ILE A 248 19.33 -5.43 -3.61
N ASP A 249 20.11 -4.95 -4.58
CA ASP A 249 19.57 -4.45 -5.86
C ASP A 249 18.80 -5.55 -6.61
N GLU A 250 19.39 -6.75 -6.75
CA GLU A 250 18.75 -7.93 -7.34
C GLU A 250 17.48 -8.32 -6.59
N THR A 251 17.49 -8.25 -5.25
CA THR A 251 16.33 -8.56 -4.42
C THR A 251 15.23 -7.52 -4.59
N ALA A 252 15.57 -6.24 -4.75
CA ALA A 252 14.60 -5.18 -4.99
C ALA A 252 13.90 -5.35 -6.36
N VAL A 253 14.66 -5.69 -7.41
CA VAL A 253 14.09 -6.03 -8.74
C VAL A 253 13.16 -7.23 -8.65
N TYR A 254 13.59 -8.30 -7.98
CA TYR A 254 12.79 -9.51 -7.77
C TYR A 254 11.47 -9.21 -7.04
N ILE A 255 11.51 -8.44 -5.95
CA ILE A 255 10.30 -8.04 -5.22
C ILE A 255 9.38 -7.20 -6.11
N GLY A 256 9.93 -6.25 -6.88
CA GLY A 256 9.16 -5.39 -7.77
C GLY A 256 8.33 -6.19 -8.79
N GLN A 257 8.96 -7.15 -9.47
CA GLN A 257 8.28 -8.02 -10.43
C GLN A 257 7.13 -8.83 -9.80
N ILE A 258 7.33 -9.30 -8.57
CA ILE A 258 6.32 -10.08 -7.86
C ILE A 258 5.16 -9.19 -7.39
N ILE A 259 5.46 -7.99 -6.89
CA ILE A 259 4.45 -7.03 -6.43
C ILE A 259 3.50 -6.67 -7.56
N ASP A 260 4.02 -6.40 -8.76
CA ASP A 260 3.20 -6.08 -9.92
C ASP A 260 2.20 -7.22 -10.21
N GLY A 261 2.67 -8.47 -10.24
CA GLY A 261 1.80 -9.64 -10.42
C GLY A 261 0.67 -9.74 -9.39
N TYR A 262 0.98 -9.60 -8.10
CA TYR A 262 -0.04 -9.62 -7.04
C TYR A 262 -0.98 -8.40 -7.09
N ALA A 263 -0.49 -7.22 -7.49
CA ALA A 263 -1.30 -6.03 -7.64
C ALA A 263 -2.34 -6.19 -8.75
N PHE A 264 -1.94 -6.60 -9.95
CA PHE A 264 -2.88 -6.83 -11.05
C PHE A 264 -3.85 -7.97 -10.77
N MET A 265 -3.39 -9.04 -10.10
CA MET A 265 -4.29 -10.11 -9.63
C MET A 265 -5.34 -9.55 -8.66
N GLN A 266 -4.93 -8.72 -7.69
CA GLN A 266 -5.85 -8.10 -6.73
C GLN A 266 -6.87 -7.18 -7.42
N GLU A 267 -6.46 -6.46 -8.46
CA GLU A 267 -7.37 -5.63 -9.25
C GLU A 267 -8.42 -6.49 -9.96
N VAL A 268 -8.00 -7.58 -10.63
CA VAL A 268 -8.92 -8.53 -11.26
C VAL A 268 -9.92 -9.08 -10.25
N LEU A 269 -9.44 -9.50 -9.07
CA LEU A 269 -10.30 -10.01 -8.00
C LEU A 269 -11.31 -8.96 -7.52
N ASN A 270 -10.87 -7.72 -7.25
CA ASN A 270 -11.75 -6.65 -6.77
C ASN A 270 -12.81 -6.28 -7.81
N ASN A 271 -12.43 -6.18 -9.09
CA ASN A 271 -13.36 -5.84 -10.16
C ASN A 271 -14.34 -6.98 -10.43
N LEU A 272 -13.88 -8.24 -10.46
CA LEU A 272 -14.75 -9.40 -10.63
C LEU A 272 -15.74 -9.53 -9.46
N TYR A 273 -15.27 -9.33 -8.22
CA TYR A 273 -16.13 -9.34 -7.03
C TYR A 273 -17.20 -8.25 -7.13
N THR A 274 -16.82 -7.05 -7.56
CA THR A 274 -17.78 -5.96 -7.80
C THR A 274 -18.82 -6.31 -8.87
N VAL A 275 -18.39 -6.87 -10.01
CA VAL A 275 -19.27 -7.32 -11.09
C VAL A 275 -20.30 -8.33 -10.55
N ILE A 276 -19.88 -9.30 -9.75
CA ILE A 276 -20.76 -10.35 -9.22
C ILE A 276 -21.76 -9.81 -8.21
N LEU A 277 -21.34 -8.89 -7.33
CA LEU A 277 -22.23 -8.28 -6.33
C LEU A 277 -23.27 -7.34 -6.97
N SER A 278 -22.93 -6.71 -8.08
CA SER A 278 -23.78 -5.71 -8.74
C SER A 278 -24.66 -6.29 -9.84
N ALA A 279 -24.24 -7.35 -10.53
CA ALA A 279 -24.94 -7.95 -11.67
C ALA A 279 -26.44 -8.24 -11.43
N PRO A 280 -26.89 -8.76 -10.27
CA PRO A 280 -28.30 -9.02 -10.02
C PRO A 280 -29.20 -7.76 -10.00
N TYR A 281 -28.59 -6.58 -9.86
CA TYR A 281 -29.28 -5.30 -9.67
C TYR A 281 -29.14 -4.35 -10.86
N VAL A 282 -28.44 -4.76 -11.92
CA VAL A 282 -28.23 -3.96 -13.13
C VAL A 282 -29.56 -3.73 -13.84
N MET A 283 -29.88 -2.46 -14.11
CA MET A 283 -31.14 -2.12 -14.80
C MET A 283 -31.10 -2.42 -16.29
N LYS A 284 -29.94 -2.22 -16.93
CA LYS A 284 -29.77 -2.43 -18.37
C LYS A 284 -28.29 -2.57 -18.72
N GLU A 285 -27.94 -3.61 -19.48
CA GLU A 285 -26.63 -3.71 -20.12
C GLU A 285 -26.51 -2.74 -21.30
N ASN A 286 -25.34 -2.12 -21.45
CA ASN A 286 -25.02 -1.19 -22.53
C ASN A 286 -24.12 -1.85 -23.60
N SER A 287 -23.73 -1.08 -24.62
CA SER A 287 -22.81 -1.56 -25.67
C SER A 287 -21.45 -1.94 -25.12
N ASP A 288 -20.98 -1.20 -24.13
CA ASP A 288 -19.63 -1.32 -23.58
C ASP A 288 -19.51 -2.61 -22.79
N ASP A 289 -20.56 -3.03 -22.07
CA ASP A 289 -20.62 -4.32 -21.40
C ASP A 289 -20.41 -5.49 -22.39
N LEU A 290 -20.96 -5.38 -23.61
CA LEU A 290 -20.78 -6.39 -24.66
C LEU A 290 -19.36 -6.38 -25.21
N THR A 291 -18.77 -5.19 -25.39
CA THR A 291 -17.37 -5.03 -25.76
C THR A 291 -16.44 -5.65 -24.71
N CYS A 292 -16.67 -5.33 -23.43
CA CYS A 292 -15.94 -5.86 -22.28
C CYS A 292 -16.05 -7.38 -22.20
N LYS A 293 -17.25 -7.96 -22.31
CA LYS A 293 -17.45 -9.42 -22.37
C LYS A 293 -16.69 -10.04 -23.55
N GLY A 294 -16.64 -9.36 -24.69
CA GLY A 294 -15.87 -9.80 -25.84
C GLY A 294 -14.36 -9.84 -25.59
N ILE A 295 -13.81 -8.85 -24.88
CA ILE A 295 -12.39 -8.83 -24.46
C ILE A 295 -12.13 -9.93 -23.43
N ILE A 296 -12.95 -10.00 -22.37
CA ILE A 296 -12.84 -11.00 -21.31
C ILE A 296 -12.90 -12.42 -21.90
N LYS A 297 -13.81 -12.66 -22.84
CA LYS A 297 -13.94 -13.95 -23.53
C LYS A 297 -12.67 -14.31 -24.31
N PHE A 298 -12.12 -13.36 -25.05
CA PHE A 298 -10.88 -13.57 -25.79
C PHE A 298 -9.73 -13.93 -24.85
N VAL A 299 -9.50 -13.13 -23.80
CA VAL A 299 -8.42 -13.38 -22.84
C VAL A 299 -8.62 -14.72 -22.13
N TYR A 300 -9.85 -15.03 -21.73
CA TYR A 300 -10.20 -16.34 -21.18
C TYR A 300 -9.82 -17.48 -22.14
N ASP A 301 -10.14 -17.36 -23.43
CA ASP A 301 -9.81 -18.41 -24.41
C ASP A 301 -8.30 -18.55 -24.60
N GLN A 302 -7.51 -17.47 -24.47
CA GLN A 302 -6.05 -17.55 -24.49
C GLN A 302 -5.49 -18.29 -23.27
N PHE A 303 -6.00 -18.02 -22.07
CA PHE A 303 -5.61 -18.76 -20.86
C PHE A 303 -5.90 -20.27 -20.93
N MET A 304 -6.88 -20.68 -21.73
CA MET A 304 -7.22 -22.10 -21.93
C MET A 304 -6.31 -22.80 -22.97
N LYS A 305 -5.41 -22.07 -23.63
CA LYS A 305 -4.41 -22.65 -24.54
C LYS A 305 -3.17 -23.12 -23.77
N ASP A 306 -2.46 -24.09 -24.34
CA ASP A 306 -1.22 -24.62 -23.76
C ASP A 306 0.01 -23.70 -23.91
N HIS A 307 -0.14 -22.52 -24.54
CA HIS A 307 0.94 -21.58 -24.78
C HIS A 307 0.42 -20.13 -24.84
N TYR A 308 1.26 -19.19 -24.44
CA TYR A 308 0.99 -17.76 -24.56
C TYR A 308 1.17 -17.33 -26.02
N GLU A 309 0.15 -16.67 -26.55
CA GLU A 309 0.17 -16.01 -27.84
C GLU A 309 0.03 -14.49 -27.66
N ASP A 310 0.69 -13.74 -28.55
CA ASP A 310 0.50 -12.29 -28.68
C ASP A 310 -0.96 -11.98 -29.05
N ILE A 311 -1.46 -10.87 -28.52
CA ILE A 311 -2.87 -10.52 -28.64
C ILE A 311 -3.14 -9.87 -30.00
N GLU A 312 -4.27 -10.23 -30.62
CA GLU A 312 -4.68 -9.73 -31.94
C GLU A 312 -5.00 -8.22 -31.92
N ASP A 313 -4.65 -7.50 -33.00
CA ASP A 313 -4.98 -6.07 -33.22
C ASP A 313 -6.47 -5.74 -32.96
N LYS A 314 -7.37 -6.69 -33.23
CA LYS A 314 -8.82 -6.53 -33.00
C LYS A 314 -9.21 -6.35 -31.53
N ILE A 315 -8.38 -6.79 -30.59
CA ILE A 315 -8.61 -6.56 -29.16
C ILE A 315 -8.14 -5.17 -28.77
N ILE A 316 -7.06 -4.69 -29.37
CA ILE A 316 -6.57 -3.32 -29.21
C ILE A 316 -7.66 -2.33 -29.67
N ASP A 317 -8.25 -2.54 -30.86
CA ASP A 317 -9.36 -1.71 -31.37
C ASP A 317 -10.55 -1.65 -30.38
N LYS A 318 -10.84 -2.76 -29.68
CA LYS A 318 -11.92 -2.82 -28.68
C LYS A 318 -11.55 -2.06 -27.41
N LEU A 319 -10.31 -2.15 -26.96
CA LEU A 319 -9.82 -1.40 -25.81
C LEU A 319 -9.84 0.11 -26.10
N GLU A 320 -9.39 0.52 -27.29
CA GLU A 320 -9.47 1.92 -27.75
C GLU A 320 -10.91 2.44 -27.76
N SER A 321 -11.89 1.59 -28.12
CA SER A 321 -13.30 1.98 -28.12
C SER A 321 -13.90 2.25 -26.74
N LEU A 322 -13.20 1.88 -25.66
CA LEU A 322 -13.62 2.12 -24.26
C LEU A 322 -12.94 3.37 -23.65
N GLU A 323 -12.02 4.02 -24.37
CA GLU A 323 -11.29 5.19 -23.88
C GLU A 323 -12.24 6.35 -23.50
N GLY A 324 -12.02 6.97 -22.35
CA GLY A 324 -12.86 8.07 -21.83
C GLY A 324 -14.16 7.62 -21.15
N HIS A 325 -14.68 6.44 -21.47
CA HIS A 325 -15.94 5.95 -20.89
C HIS A 325 -15.77 5.58 -19.42
N GLN A 326 -14.58 5.10 -19.03
CA GLN A 326 -14.25 4.81 -17.63
C GLN A 326 -14.40 6.07 -16.76
N GLU A 327 -13.89 7.21 -17.21
CA GLU A 327 -13.91 8.49 -16.50
C GLU A 327 -15.34 9.04 -16.37
N GLU A 328 -16.15 8.92 -17.43
CA GLU A 328 -17.56 9.34 -17.41
C GLU A 328 -18.36 8.55 -16.36
N ILE A 329 -18.18 7.23 -16.30
CA ILE A 329 -18.86 6.38 -15.31
C ILE A 329 -18.30 6.65 -13.90
N TYR A 330 -16.99 6.90 -13.78
CA TYR A 330 -16.33 7.26 -12.52
C TYR A 330 -16.94 8.52 -11.90
N GLU A 331 -17.10 9.58 -12.67
CA GLU A 331 -17.73 10.82 -12.21
C GLU A 331 -19.18 10.55 -11.77
N GLU A 332 -19.91 9.73 -12.53
CA GLU A 332 -21.29 9.38 -12.22
C GLU A 332 -21.44 8.68 -10.87
N TYR A 333 -20.71 7.56 -10.66
CA TYR A 333 -20.88 6.78 -9.44
C TYR A 333 -20.30 7.51 -8.23
N THR A 334 -19.19 8.25 -8.39
CA THR A 334 -18.56 9.00 -7.28
C THR A 334 -19.53 10.04 -6.72
N ASN A 335 -20.26 10.72 -7.61
CA ASN A 335 -21.34 11.59 -7.19
C ASN A 335 -22.32 10.81 -6.32
N LEU A 336 -22.94 9.75 -6.86
CA LEU A 336 -23.95 8.93 -6.18
C LEU A 336 -23.46 8.37 -4.82
N GLU A 337 -22.22 7.91 -4.75
CA GLU A 337 -21.59 7.31 -3.57
C GLU A 337 -21.38 8.33 -2.44
N MET A 338 -21.15 9.61 -2.75
CA MET A 338 -20.89 10.66 -1.76
C MET A 338 -21.99 10.77 -0.69
N ILE A 339 -23.23 10.44 -1.03
CA ILE A 339 -24.37 10.50 -0.10
C ILE A 339 -24.77 9.13 0.48
N LEU A 340 -24.09 8.04 0.12
CA LEU A 340 -24.47 6.67 0.48
C LEU A 340 -24.59 6.49 1.99
N SER A 341 -23.58 6.94 2.74
CA SER A 341 -23.57 6.86 4.21
C SER A 341 -24.73 7.63 4.83
N GLU A 342 -24.97 8.86 4.39
CA GLU A 342 -26.08 9.70 4.87
C GLU A 342 -27.44 9.07 4.57
N VAL A 343 -27.63 8.54 3.35
CA VAL A 343 -28.86 7.86 2.94
C VAL A 343 -29.11 6.61 3.80
N LYS A 344 -28.07 5.81 4.04
CA LYS A 344 -28.16 4.59 4.85
C LYS A 344 -28.50 4.89 6.31
N GLU A 345 -27.82 5.86 6.91
CA GLU A 345 -28.03 6.25 8.32
C GLU A 345 -29.43 6.81 8.56
N LYS A 346 -29.88 7.78 7.73
CA LYS A 346 -31.17 8.44 7.90
C LYS A 346 -32.37 7.53 7.62
N ASN A 347 -32.20 6.53 6.76
CA ASN A 347 -33.31 5.70 6.26
C ASN A 347 -33.22 4.23 6.68
N SER A 348 -32.39 3.89 7.67
CA SER A 348 -32.15 2.51 8.13
C SER A 348 -33.44 1.68 8.34
N ALA A 349 -34.42 2.22 9.08
CA ALA A 349 -35.68 1.53 9.32
C ALA A 349 -36.50 1.27 8.04
N VAL A 350 -36.43 2.18 7.05
CA VAL A 350 -37.13 2.04 5.76
C VAL A 350 -36.38 1.06 4.85
N ILE A 351 -35.05 1.07 4.88
CA ILE A 351 -34.21 0.10 4.16
C ILE A 351 -34.54 -1.33 4.64
N GLU A 352 -34.66 -1.52 5.95
CA GLU A 352 -35.06 -2.81 6.53
C GLU A 352 -36.48 -3.20 6.14
N SER A 353 -37.45 -2.28 6.22
CA SER A 353 -38.85 -2.57 5.88
C SER A 353 -39.04 -2.92 4.39
N LEU A 354 -38.22 -2.34 3.51
CA LEU A 354 -38.20 -2.62 2.07
C LEU A 354 -37.31 -3.82 1.69
N MET A 355 -36.72 -4.52 2.66
CA MET A 355 -35.79 -5.64 2.43
C MET A 355 -34.56 -5.27 1.59
N LEU A 356 -34.13 -4.01 1.65
CA LEU A 356 -32.98 -3.49 0.90
C LEU A 356 -31.65 -3.65 1.66
N SER A 357 -31.65 -4.26 2.85
CA SER A 357 -30.42 -4.37 3.67
C SER A 357 -29.28 -5.09 2.95
N LYS A 358 -29.58 -6.13 2.16
CA LYS A 358 -28.56 -6.85 1.38
C LYS A 358 -27.94 -5.99 0.28
N ILE A 359 -28.76 -5.26 -0.50
CA ILE A 359 -28.24 -4.40 -1.57
C ILE A 359 -27.39 -3.26 -1.00
N PHE A 360 -27.81 -2.64 0.11
CA PHE A 360 -27.01 -1.59 0.76
C PHE A 360 -25.72 -2.13 1.38
N HIS A 361 -25.71 -3.35 1.92
CA HIS A 361 -24.48 -3.98 2.36
C HIS A 361 -23.52 -4.23 1.19
N SER A 362 -24.01 -4.74 0.06
CA SER A 362 -23.20 -4.90 -1.15
C SER A 362 -22.64 -3.56 -1.66
N LEU A 363 -23.39 -2.45 -1.54
CA LEU A 363 -22.89 -1.11 -1.89
C LEU A 363 -21.69 -0.71 -1.02
N ASP A 364 -21.73 -0.98 0.30
CA ASP A 364 -20.59 -0.69 1.19
C ASP A 364 -19.36 -1.54 0.83
N VAL A 365 -19.56 -2.82 0.53
CA VAL A 365 -18.49 -3.73 0.13
C VAL A 365 -17.86 -3.26 -1.19
N ILE A 366 -18.68 -2.95 -2.20
CA ILE A 366 -18.19 -2.45 -3.49
C ILE A 366 -17.44 -1.12 -3.34
N LYS A 367 -17.94 -0.21 -2.49
CA LYS A 367 -17.24 1.04 -2.17
C LYS A 367 -15.83 0.79 -1.63
N LEU A 368 -15.65 -0.22 -0.77
CA LEU A 368 -14.33 -0.62 -0.29
C LEU A 368 -13.47 -1.21 -1.43
N LEU A 369 -14.05 -2.13 -2.22
CA LEU A 369 -13.36 -2.78 -3.34
C LEU A 369 -12.85 -1.81 -4.41
N LEU A 370 -13.57 -0.71 -4.65
CA LEU A 370 -13.21 0.34 -5.60
C LEU A 370 -12.49 1.54 -4.96
N SER A 371 -12.14 1.45 -3.68
CA SER A 371 -11.40 2.50 -2.99
C SER A 371 -9.97 2.61 -3.49
N THR A 372 -9.27 3.66 -3.08
CA THR A 372 -7.84 3.85 -3.37
C THR A 372 -6.94 2.83 -2.69
N SER A 373 -7.46 2.05 -1.72
CA SER A 373 -6.74 0.98 -1.04
C SER A 373 -7.03 -0.36 -1.70
N LEU A 374 -6.18 -0.74 -2.66
CA LEU A 374 -6.30 -1.98 -3.43
C LEU A 374 -6.42 -3.24 -2.55
N PHE A 375 -5.72 -3.25 -1.42
CA PHE A 375 -5.61 -4.38 -0.48
C PHE A 375 -6.45 -4.19 0.80
N VAL A 376 -7.50 -3.37 0.76
CA VAL A 376 -8.37 -3.11 1.93
C VAL A 376 -8.96 -4.39 2.54
N GLU A 377 -9.13 -4.50 3.84
CA GLU A 377 -9.85 -5.64 4.43
C GLU A 377 -11.35 -5.36 4.47
N LEU A 378 -12.19 -6.29 3.99
CA LEU A 378 -13.64 -6.08 3.91
C LEU A 378 -14.36 -6.31 5.25
N ASN A 379 -13.71 -7.01 6.18
CA ASN A 379 -14.31 -7.46 7.44
C ASN A 379 -13.79 -6.67 8.67
N GLU A 380 -13.00 -5.61 8.47
CA GLU A 380 -12.54 -4.78 9.59
C GLU A 380 -13.68 -3.92 10.14
N VAL A 381 -14.19 -4.30 11.33
CA VAL A 381 -15.14 -3.47 12.08
C VAL A 381 -14.38 -2.29 12.67
N LYS A 382 -14.50 -1.13 12.03
CA LYS A 382 -14.01 0.13 12.58
C LYS A 382 -14.83 0.52 13.80
N LEU A 383 -14.29 0.25 14.99
CA LEU A 383 -14.85 0.74 16.24
C LEU A 383 -14.39 2.18 16.45
N ASN A 384 -15.33 3.10 16.65
CA ASN A 384 -15.06 4.49 17.01
C ASN A 384 -14.60 4.58 18.49
N GLU A 385 -13.48 3.94 18.81
CA GLU A 385 -12.83 4.00 20.10
C GLU A 385 -11.79 5.13 20.11
N THR A 386 -11.69 5.83 21.23
CA THR A 386 -10.65 6.83 21.46
C THR A 386 -9.51 6.24 22.30
N VAL A 387 -8.31 6.77 22.10
CA VAL A 387 -7.11 6.37 22.84
C VAL A 387 -7.19 6.91 24.27
N ASP A 388 -7.40 6.00 25.22
CA ASP A 388 -7.28 6.30 26.64
C ASP A 388 -5.82 6.16 27.16
N GLU A 389 -5.59 6.61 28.38
CA GLU A 389 -4.25 6.61 28.99
C GLU A 389 -3.71 5.21 29.25
N ALA A 390 -4.57 4.25 29.58
CA ALA A 390 -4.17 2.88 29.87
C ALA A 390 -3.76 2.13 28.60
N TYR A 391 -4.51 2.30 27.51
CA TYR A 391 -4.16 1.75 26.19
C TYR A 391 -2.86 2.36 25.69
N LEU A 392 -2.72 3.70 25.78
CA LEU A 392 -1.51 4.40 25.37
C LEU A 392 -0.26 3.93 26.14
N GLU A 393 -0.35 3.80 27.47
CA GLU A 393 0.76 3.31 28.30
C GLU A 393 1.13 1.86 27.93
N LYS A 394 0.13 1.01 27.71
CA LYS A 394 0.33 -0.39 27.30
C LYS A 394 1.10 -0.47 25.99
N VAL A 395 0.59 0.13 24.91
CA VAL A 395 1.21 0.01 23.58
C VAL A 395 2.58 0.69 23.52
N THR A 396 2.76 1.78 24.27
CA THR A 396 4.08 2.45 24.40
C THR A 396 5.09 1.53 25.09
N THR A 397 4.68 0.87 26.17
CA THR A 397 5.56 -0.05 26.91
C THR A 397 5.91 -1.27 26.07
N GLU A 398 4.94 -1.83 25.34
CA GLU A 398 5.15 -2.95 24.42
C GLU A 398 6.19 -2.59 23.35
N LEU A 399 6.00 -1.48 22.62
CA LEU A 399 6.92 -1.07 21.57
C LEU A 399 8.34 -0.76 22.10
N VAL A 400 8.44 -0.10 23.26
CA VAL A 400 9.75 0.17 23.90
C VAL A 400 10.47 -1.14 24.25
N ASN A 401 9.74 -2.15 24.74
CA ASN A 401 10.33 -3.46 25.06
C ASN A 401 10.78 -4.19 23.79
N GLU A 402 9.94 -4.23 22.76
CA GLU A 402 10.26 -4.83 21.45
C GLU A 402 11.55 -4.22 20.86
N LEU A 403 11.63 -2.89 20.79
CA LEU A 403 12.81 -2.17 20.31
C LEU A 403 14.03 -2.37 21.21
N THR A 404 13.83 -2.45 22.53
CA THR A 404 14.93 -2.71 23.47
C THR A 404 15.55 -4.07 23.22
N ASP A 405 14.74 -5.09 22.98
CA ASP A 405 15.22 -6.44 22.70
C ASP A 405 15.86 -6.55 21.31
N LEU A 406 15.29 -5.89 20.29
CA LEU A 406 15.93 -5.74 18.99
C LEU A 406 17.32 -5.11 19.12
N PHE A 407 17.46 -4.01 19.87
CA PHE A 407 18.73 -3.31 20.06
C PHE A 407 19.76 -4.06 20.91
N LYS A 408 19.36 -5.10 21.65
CA LYS A 408 20.30 -5.98 22.36
C LYS A 408 20.89 -7.04 21.42
N ASN A 409 20.11 -7.50 20.46
CA ASN A 409 20.45 -8.61 19.57
C ASN A 409 21.03 -8.16 18.22
N SER A 410 21.00 -6.85 17.93
CA SER A 410 21.48 -6.27 16.68
C SER A 410 22.87 -5.65 16.79
N SER A 411 23.60 -5.62 15.68
CA SER A 411 24.84 -4.85 15.56
C SER A 411 24.58 -3.34 15.71
N GLN A 412 25.62 -2.56 16.05
CA GLN A 412 25.48 -1.12 16.17
C GLN A 412 25.00 -0.46 14.86
N SER A 413 25.43 -0.97 13.70
CA SER A 413 25.02 -0.46 12.40
C SER A 413 23.53 -0.68 12.15
N ILE A 414 23.01 -1.87 12.44
CA ILE A 414 21.58 -2.20 12.31
C ILE A 414 20.76 -1.34 13.28
N MET A 415 21.20 -1.18 14.53
CA MET A 415 20.53 -0.31 15.50
C MET A 415 20.45 1.13 14.98
N ARG A 416 21.52 1.66 14.38
CA ARG A 416 21.52 3.00 13.78
C ARG A 416 20.56 3.09 12.61
N ALA A 417 20.51 2.07 11.74
CA ALA A 417 19.54 2.02 10.64
C ALA A 417 18.10 2.10 11.15
N VAL A 418 17.74 1.27 12.13
CA VAL A 418 16.39 1.27 12.73
C VAL A 418 16.08 2.62 13.37
N VAL A 419 17.01 3.22 14.12
CA VAL A 419 16.80 4.56 14.71
C VAL A 419 16.60 5.60 13.61
N SER A 420 17.42 5.59 12.56
CA SER A 420 17.32 6.53 11.44
C SER A 420 15.99 6.39 10.69
N ASN A 421 15.58 5.16 10.40
CA ASN A 421 14.36 4.89 9.65
C ASN A 421 13.12 5.16 10.51
N THR A 422 13.12 4.86 11.80
CA THR A 422 11.96 5.16 12.66
C THR A 422 11.84 6.63 13.00
N ILE A 423 12.94 7.34 13.25
CA ILE A 423 12.88 8.75 13.67
C ILE A 423 12.38 9.66 12.53
N SER A 424 12.69 9.34 11.27
CA SER A 424 12.18 10.08 10.11
C SER A 424 10.66 9.93 9.95
N LYS A 425 10.06 8.86 10.51
CA LYS A 425 8.61 8.65 10.53
C LYS A 425 7.91 9.31 11.73
N MET A 426 8.67 9.80 12.70
CA MET A 426 8.09 10.49 13.86
C MET A 426 7.75 11.94 13.49
N PRO A 427 6.68 12.53 14.08
CA PRO A 427 6.45 13.96 14.00
C PRO A 427 7.71 14.74 14.39
N VAL A 428 7.93 15.88 13.72
CA VAL A 428 9.07 16.76 14.00
C VAL A 428 9.06 17.14 15.47
N PHE A 429 10.13 16.76 16.18
CA PHE A 429 10.28 16.96 17.63
C PHE A 429 11.07 18.24 17.96
N PHE A 430 11.35 19.07 16.96
CA PHE A 430 11.99 20.37 17.11
C PHE A 430 10.95 21.47 17.23
N SER A 431 11.14 22.35 18.21
CA SER A 431 10.26 23.50 18.42
C SER A 431 10.72 24.75 17.65
N THR A 432 12.00 24.81 17.26
CA THR A 432 12.60 25.99 16.62
C THR A 432 13.59 25.61 15.51
N PRO A 433 13.83 26.49 14.52
CA PRO A 433 14.88 26.29 13.51
C PRO A 433 16.29 26.17 14.10
N ASP A 434 16.54 26.80 15.25
CA ASP A 434 17.84 26.72 15.94
C ASP A 434 18.09 25.30 16.46
N GLU A 435 17.08 24.61 16.98
CA GLU A 435 17.20 23.20 17.40
C GLU A 435 17.50 22.26 16.22
N VAL A 436 16.91 22.55 15.04
CA VAL A 436 17.23 21.81 13.80
C VAL A 436 18.70 22.04 13.43
N THR A 437 19.16 23.29 13.44
CA THR A 437 20.55 23.66 13.12
C THR A 437 21.53 22.96 14.06
N GLU A 438 21.24 22.99 15.36
CA GLU A 438 22.06 22.36 16.38
C GLU A 438 22.13 20.85 16.15
N TYR A 439 20.99 20.20 15.89
CA TYR A 439 20.95 18.76 15.64
C TYR A 439 21.74 18.36 14.39
N VAL A 440 21.56 19.07 13.27
CA VAL A 440 22.29 18.81 12.01
C VAL A 440 23.80 18.97 12.23
N THR A 441 24.21 20.10 12.79
CA THR A 441 25.64 20.41 13.03
C THR A 441 26.28 19.42 13.99
N SER A 442 25.58 19.06 15.06
CA SER A 442 26.03 18.09 16.05
C SER A 442 26.16 16.69 15.46
N SER A 443 25.20 16.26 14.65
CA SER A 443 25.22 14.94 13.99
C SER A 443 26.41 14.79 13.03
N LEU A 444 26.69 15.82 12.24
CA LEU A 444 27.83 15.84 11.32
C LEU A 444 29.18 15.89 12.06
N SER A 445 29.33 16.85 12.99
CA SER A 445 30.61 17.06 13.70
C SER A 445 30.99 15.90 14.64
N GLN A 446 30.01 15.23 15.25
CA GLN A 446 30.26 14.07 16.11
C GLN A 446 30.56 12.78 15.34
N CYS A 447 30.28 12.74 14.03
CA CYS A 447 30.69 11.63 13.19
C CYS A 447 32.21 11.70 12.94
N LYS A 448 32.92 10.61 13.22
CA LYS A 448 34.37 10.50 12.92
C LYS A 448 34.67 9.54 11.78
N ASP A 449 33.66 8.81 11.30
CA ASP A 449 33.78 7.93 10.14
C ASP A 449 33.60 8.79 8.88
N MET A 450 34.69 9.04 8.17
CA MET A 450 34.66 9.83 6.95
C MET A 450 33.82 9.18 5.86
N ALA A 451 33.82 7.84 5.77
CA ALA A 451 33.01 7.14 4.78
C ALA A 451 31.52 7.33 5.05
N GLU A 452 31.11 7.24 6.32
CA GLU A 452 29.73 7.51 6.74
C GLU A 452 29.32 8.96 6.41
N LYS A 453 30.18 9.95 6.69
CA LYS A 453 29.90 11.36 6.34
C LYS A 453 29.70 11.57 4.86
N TYR A 454 30.53 10.93 4.03
CA TYR A 454 30.40 11.01 2.58
C TYR A 454 29.07 10.44 2.09
N ALA A 455 28.72 9.25 2.55
CA ALA A 455 27.44 8.62 2.21
C ALA A 455 26.25 9.51 2.62
N CYS A 456 26.28 10.06 3.84
CA CYS A 456 25.25 11.00 4.30
C CYS A 456 25.17 12.24 3.41
N ARG A 457 26.31 12.78 2.99
CA ARG A 457 26.36 13.98 2.14
C ARG A 457 25.81 13.73 0.73
N GLU A 458 26.17 12.61 0.10
CA GLU A 458 25.63 12.26 -1.23
C GLU A 458 24.13 12.05 -1.16
N LEU A 459 23.64 11.20 -0.24
CA LEU A 459 22.21 10.91 -0.11
C LEU A 459 21.36 12.14 0.24
N ILE A 460 21.86 13.04 1.10
CA ILE A 460 21.16 14.29 1.38
C ILE A 460 21.17 15.22 0.16
N ARG A 461 22.24 15.24 -0.64
CA ARG A 461 22.28 16.07 -1.86
C ARG A 461 21.37 15.54 -2.95
N ASP A 462 21.21 14.22 -3.04
CA ASP A 462 20.25 13.60 -3.95
C ASP A 462 18.83 14.08 -3.58
N ILE A 463 18.45 14.03 -2.30
CA ILE A 463 17.19 14.60 -1.76
C ILE A 463 17.06 16.09 -2.08
N MET A 464 18.16 16.85 -2.00
CA MET A 464 18.14 18.29 -2.31
C MET A 464 17.98 18.61 -3.80
N SER A 465 18.22 17.63 -4.66
CA SER A 465 18.18 17.77 -6.12
C SER A 465 16.90 17.26 -6.76
N GLU A 466 16.10 16.47 -6.03
CA GLU A 466 14.69 16.17 -6.31
C GLU A 466 13.82 17.42 -6.17
#